data_AF-F2URZ2-F1
#
_entry.id   AF-F2URZ2-F1
#
_cell.length_a   1.000
_cell.length_b   1.000
_cell.length_c   1.000
_cell.angle_alpha   90.00
_cell.angle_beta   90.00
_cell.angle_gamma   90.00
#
_symmetry.space_group_name_H-M   'P 1'
#
loop_
_entity.id
_entity.type
_entity.pdbx_description
1 polymer ?
#
loop_
_entity_poly.entity_id
_entity_poly.type
_entity_poly.pdbx_seq_one_letter_code
_entity_poly.pdbx_strand_id
1 'polypeptide(L)'
;MGTGANVDVIVPHTINSYSDGGDAEAGGGIPMCTLRNFPHLIDYCIEWARAKFTDLFVSPASQLQQFLEDPEGFISGLETKIEQHVGGERIGALERGVDMLKAIKDLAAQLQEKPTMETTTHTATDRLLTSPVVCAAHKAYKIFPEVLEFDPQNPLHKAFLIAVTNLYACVFKVHPTKYPSEENKLHTKR
;
A
#
# COMPACT_ATOMS: atom_id res chain seq x y z
N MET A 1 -15.44 5.39 -19.07
CA MET A 1 -15.26 5.29 -20.53
C MET A 1 -15.20 6.70 -21.10
N GLY A 2 -14.20 7.06 -21.89
CA GLY A 2 -13.96 8.44 -22.36
C GLY A 2 -15.13 9.04 -23.16
N THR A 3 -15.14 8.83 -24.47
CA THR A 3 -16.26 9.22 -25.36
C THR A 3 -17.31 8.10 -25.52
N GLY A 4 -17.19 7.02 -24.75
CA GLY A 4 -18.13 5.91 -24.78
C GLY A 4 -19.42 6.26 -24.06
N ALA A 5 -20.56 5.95 -24.68
CA ALA A 5 -21.88 6.06 -24.07
C ALA A 5 -22.55 4.67 -24.05
N ASN A 6 -23.13 4.30 -22.92
CA ASN A 6 -24.01 3.14 -22.79
C ASN A 6 -25.44 3.62 -22.54
N VAL A 7 -26.42 2.97 -23.17
CA VAL A 7 -27.84 3.21 -22.94
C VAL A 7 -28.45 1.87 -22.56
N ASP A 8 -29.05 1.80 -21.39
CA ASP A 8 -29.81 0.64 -20.92
C ASP A 8 -31.27 1.05 -20.74
N VAL A 9 -32.18 0.34 -21.39
CA VAL A 9 -33.61 0.64 -21.35
C VAL A 9 -34.23 -0.32 -20.35
N ILE A 10 -35.04 0.20 -19.41
CA ILE A 10 -35.70 -0.61 -18.38
C ILE A 10 -37.21 -0.46 -18.53
N VAL A 11 -37.91 -1.57 -18.73
CA VAL A 11 -39.35 -1.64 -18.89
C VAL A 11 -39.94 -2.47 -17.75
N PRO A 12 -40.82 -1.88 -16.91
CA PRO A 12 -41.44 -2.58 -15.79
C PRO A 12 -42.12 -3.89 -16.22
N HIS A 13 -41.95 -4.94 -15.40
CA HIS A 13 -42.56 -6.26 -15.58
C HIS A 13 -42.23 -6.98 -16.90
N THR A 14 -41.24 -6.50 -17.66
CA THR A 14 -40.94 -7.00 -19.00
C THR A 14 -39.47 -7.37 -19.16
N ILE A 15 -38.57 -6.52 -18.68
CA ILE A 15 -37.11 -6.77 -18.73
C ILE A 15 -36.50 -6.60 -17.34
N ASN A 16 -35.34 -7.22 -17.18
CA ASN A 16 -34.56 -7.18 -15.96
C ASN A 16 -34.15 -5.75 -15.62
N SER A 17 -33.94 -5.51 -14.33
CA SER A 17 -33.41 -4.26 -13.82
C SER A 17 -31.91 -4.14 -14.12
N TYR A 18 -31.39 -2.92 -14.10
CA TYR A 18 -29.96 -2.66 -14.25
C TYR A 18 -29.09 -3.48 -13.26
N SER A 19 -29.61 -3.74 -12.05
CA SER A 19 -28.95 -4.52 -11.01
C SER A 19 -28.88 -6.03 -11.26
N ASP A 20 -29.67 -6.54 -12.20
CA ASP A 20 -29.66 -7.97 -12.55
C ASP A 20 -28.49 -8.34 -13.47
N GLY A 21 -27.69 -7.34 -13.86
CA GLY A 21 -26.41 -7.50 -14.55
C GLY A 21 -26.53 -7.53 -16.07
N GLY A 22 -25.71 -6.71 -16.74
CA GLY A 22 -25.30 -6.89 -18.14
C GLY A 22 -23.83 -7.28 -18.22
N ASP A 23 -23.33 -7.54 -19.42
CA ASP A 23 -21.92 -7.87 -19.74
C ASP A 23 -20.94 -6.70 -19.48
N ALA A 24 -21.05 -6.03 -18.34
CA ALA A 24 -19.91 -5.39 -17.73
C ALA A 24 -19.06 -6.51 -17.17
N GLU A 25 -18.26 -7.15 -18.03
CA GLU A 25 -17.22 -8.07 -17.61
C GLU A 25 -16.44 -7.37 -16.49
N ALA A 26 -16.66 -7.85 -15.26
CA ALA A 26 -15.85 -7.52 -14.12
C ALA A 26 -14.45 -8.02 -14.48
N GLY A 27 -13.65 -7.14 -15.10
CA GLY A 27 -12.32 -7.45 -15.57
C GLY A 27 -11.59 -8.18 -14.46
N GLY A 28 -11.29 -9.46 -14.72
CA GLY A 28 -10.67 -10.33 -13.73
C GLY A 28 -9.44 -9.62 -13.18
N GLY A 29 -9.42 -9.40 -11.86
CA GLY A 29 -8.33 -8.70 -11.21
C GLY A 29 -6.97 -9.34 -11.49
N ILE A 30 -5.90 -8.57 -11.32
CA ILE A 30 -4.54 -9.05 -11.55
C ILE A 30 -4.27 -10.26 -10.64
N PRO A 31 -3.83 -11.42 -11.18
CA PRO A 31 -3.51 -12.58 -10.35
C PRO A 31 -2.46 -12.23 -9.29
N MET A 32 -2.68 -12.65 -8.03
CA MET A 32 -1.79 -12.32 -6.91
C MET A 32 -0.34 -12.77 -7.12
N CYS A 33 -0.13 -13.88 -7.83
CA CYS A 33 1.21 -14.37 -8.17
C CYS A 33 1.96 -13.41 -9.10
N THR A 34 1.25 -12.79 -10.06
CA THR A 34 1.80 -11.79 -10.99
C THR A 34 2.18 -10.53 -10.24
N LEU A 35 1.29 -10.03 -9.37
CA LEU A 35 1.53 -8.81 -8.62
C LEU A 35 2.71 -8.94 -7.64
N ARG A 36 2.89 -10.12 -7.02
CA ARG A 36 3.98 -10.34 -6.05
C ARG A 36 5.34 -10.65 -6.67
N ASN A 37 5.38 -11.43 -7.75
CA ASN A 37 6.64 -12.03 -8.22
C ASN A 37 7.01 -11.67 -9.66
N PHE A 38 6.03 -11.40 -10.53
CA PHE A 38 6.26 -11.26 -11.97
C PHE A 38 5.49 -10.07 -12.59
N PRO A 39 5.65 -8.84 -12.06
CA PRO A 39 5.09 -7.66 -12.71
C PRO A 39 5.81 -7.43 -14.04
N HIS A 40 5.02 -7.30 -15.11
CA HIS A 40 5.55 -7.07 -16.46
C HIS A 40 4.86 -5.92 -17.21
N LEU A 41 3.76 -5.39 -16.65
CA LEU A 41 3.09 -4.18 -17.12
C LEU A 41 3.20 -3.10 -16.05
N ILE A 42 3.21 -1.84 -16.49
CA ILE A 42 3.24 -0.69 -15.58
C ILE A 42 2.03 -0.69 -14.64
N ASP A 43 0.86 -1.13 -15.11
CA ASP A 43 -0.35 -1.24 -14.29
C ASP A 43 -0.15 -2.18 -13.09
N TYR A 44 0.65 -3.23 -13.24
CA TYR A 44 0.93 -4.17 -12.16
C TYR A 44 1.90 -3.57 -11.14
N CYS A 45 2.87 -2.78 -11.61
CA CYS A 45 3.75 -2.02 -10.73
C CYS A 45 2.98 -0.95 -9.95
N ILE A 46 1.98 -0.31 -10.58
CA ILE A 46 1.11 0.67 -9.93
C ILE A 46 0.26 0.00 -8.85
N GLU A 47 -0.41 -1.12 -9.16
CA GLU A 47 -1.19 -1.85 -8.16
C GLU A 47 -0.32 -2.44 -7.05
N TRP A 48 0.90 -2.90 -7.37
CA TRP A 48 1.89 -3.28 -6.36
C TRP A 48 2.28 -2.11 -5.45
N ALA A 49 2.56 -0.93 -6.02
CA ALA A 49 2.90 0.25 -5.25
C ALA A 49 1.74 0.71 -4.35
N ARG A 50 0.50 0.60 -4.84
CA ARG A 50 -0.72 0.86 -4.05
C ARG A 50 -0.89 -0.13 -2.90
N ALA A 51 -0.63 -1.41 -3.13
CA ALA A 51 -0.63 -2.42 -2.07
C ALA A 51 0.45 -2.10 -1.03
N LYS A 52 1.68 -1.78 -1.47
CA LYS A 52 2.78 -1.38 -0.58
C LYS A 52 2.48 -0.12 0.24
N PHE A 53 1.82 0.87 -0.34
CA PHE A 53 1.35 2.04 0.40
C PHE A 53 0.41 1.64 1.54
N THR A 54 -0.54 0.75 1.26
CA THR A 54 -1.50 0.27 2.25
C THR A 54 -0.81 -0.50 3.37
N ASP A 55 0.14 -1.37 3.01
CA ASP A 55 0.90 -2.19 3.96
C ASP A 55 1.79 -1.35 4.88
N LEU A 56 2.40 -0.28 4.37
CA LEU A 56 3.35 0.53 5.13
C LEU A 56 2.68 1.63 5.97
N PHE A 57 1.65 2.30 5.44
CA PHE A 57 1.11 3.52 6.04
C PHE A 57 -0.31 3.39 6.59
N VAL A 58 -1.12 2.47 6.05
CA VAL A 58 -2.55 2.39 6.39
C VAL A 58 -2.80 1.26 7.38
N SER A 59 -2.36 0.04 7.04
CA SER A 59 -2.62 -1.18 7.81
C SER A 59 -2.07 -1.09 9.24
N PRO A 60 -0.78 -0.72 9.47
CA PRO A 60 -0.24 -0.64 10.83
C PRO A 60 -0.88 0.45 11.67
N ALA A 61 -1.20 1.60 11.07
CA ALA A 61 -1.86 2.71 11.75
C ALA A 61 -3.30 2.36 12.17
N SER A 62 -4.06 1.71 11.27
CA SER A 62 -5.42 1.24 11.55
C SER A 62 -5.43 0.15 12.62
N GLN A 63 -4.49 -0.79 12.57
CA GLN A 63 -4.36 -1.85 13.59
C GLN A 63 -3.98 -1.28 14.96
N LEU A 64 -3.05 -0.32 15.02
CA LEU A 64 -2.74 0.37 16.26
C LEU A 64 -3.97 1.10 16.81
N GLN A 65 -4.74 1.78 15.95
CA GLN A 65 -5.97 2.45 16.38
C GLN A 65 -6.98 1.43 16.96
N GLN A 66 -7.25 0.33 16.26
CA GLN A 66 -8.14 -0.73 16.74
C GLN A 66 -7.66 -1.31 18.08
N PHE A 67 -6.34 -1.52 18.22
CA PHE A 67 -5.75 -2.00 19.46
C PHE A 67 -5.87 -0.99 20.62
N LEU A 68 -5.81 0.32 20.33
CA LEU A 68 -5.98 1.37 21.34
C LEU A 68 -7.46 1.54 21.76
N GLU A 69 -8.40 1.29 20.86
CA GLU A 69 -9.84 1.36 21.14
C GLU A 69 -10.34 0.17 21.96
N ASP A 70 -9.96 -1.06 21.58
CA ASP A 70 -10.33 -2.29 22.28
C ASP A 70 -9.19 -3.34 22.24
N PRO A 71 -8.30 -3.35 23.25
CA PRO A 71 -7.20 -4.31 23.32
C PRO A 71 -7.66 -5.77 23.45
N GLU A 72 -8.72 -6.03 24.22
CA GLU A 72 -9.18 -7.40 24.50
C GLU A 72 -9.91 -7.99 23.28
N GLY A 73 -10.75 -7.19 22.62
CA GLY A 73 -11.39 -7.57 21.36
C GLY A 73 -10.39 -7.77 20.22
N PHE A 74 -9.32 -6.99 20.17
CA PHE A 74 -8.27 -7.16 19.18
C PHE A 74 -7.51 -8.48 19.36
N ILE A 75 -7.11 -8.81 20.59
CA ILE A 75 -6.38 -10.06 20.89
C ILE A 75 -7.26 -11.27 20.61
N SER A 76 -8.50 -11.28 21.11
CA SER A 76 -9.44 -12.38 20.86
C SER A 76 -9.77 -12.56 19.37
N GLY A 77 -9.89 -11.46 18.62
CA GLY A 77 -10.05 -11.47 17.17
C GLY A 77 -8.83 -12.04 16.44
N LEU A 78 -7.61 -11.77 16.92
CA LEU A 78 -6.39 -12.36 16.39
C LEU A 78 -6.30 -13.86 16.68
N GLU A 79 -6.60 -14.28 17.91
CA GLU A 79 -6.64 -15.69 18.30
C GLU A 79 -7.64 -16.46 17.43
N THR A 80 -8.85 -15.93 17.25
CA THR A 80 -9.88 -16.52 16.38
C THR A 80 -9.38 -16.67 14.95
N LYS A 81 -8.71 -15.65 14.38
CA LYS A 81 -8.12 -15.73 13.02
C LYS A 81 -7.03 -16.80 12.92
N ILE A 82 -6.24 -16.99 13.96
CA ILE A 82 -5.21 -18.04 13.99
C ILE A 82 -5.84 -19.43 14.10
N GLU A 83 -6.89 -19.57 14.91
CA GLU A 83 -7.63 -20.82 15.10
C GLU A 83 -8.40 -21.28 13.86
N GLN A 84 -8.82 -20.34 13.00
CA GLN A 84 -9.44 -20.65 11.71
C GLN A 84 -8.50 -21.40 10.76
N HIS A 85 -7.18 -21.28 10.94
CA HIS A 85 -6.19 -21.99 10.12
C HIS A 85 -5.80 -23.33 10.74
N VAL A 86 -5.86 -24.40 9.95
CA VAL A 86 -5.56 -25.77 10.41
C VAL A 86 -4.27 -26.27 9.75
N GLY A 87 -3.47 -27.04 10.51
CA GLY A 87 -2.24 -27.66 9.99
C GLY A 87 -1.13 -26.65 9.68
N GLY A 88 -0.40 -26.85 8.57
CA GLY A 88 0.76 -26.04 8.19
C GLY A 88 0.44 -24.56 7.93
N GLU A 89 -0.80 -24.23 7.60
CA GLU A 89 -1.24 -22.84 7.40
C GLU A 89 -1.29 -22.04 8.70
N ARG A 90 -1.46 -22.72 9.85
CA ARG A 90 -1.49 -22.09 11.17
C ARG A 90 -0.16 -21.45 11.53
N ILE A 91 0.96 -22.06 11.12
CA ILE A 91 2.30 -21.52 11.35
C ILE A 91 2.46 -20.19 10.61
N GLY A 92 2.08 -20.13 9.33
CA GLY A 92 2.12 -18.88 8.56
C GLY A 92 1.14 -17.82 9.07
N ALA A 93 -0.01 -18.22 9.62
CA ALA A 93 -0.92 -17.30 10.29
C ALA A 93 -0.31 -16.71 11.57
N LEU A 94 0.39 -17.54 12.36
CA LEU A 94 1.08 -17.12 13.57
C LEU A 94 2.24 -16.18 13.27
N GLU A 95 3.07 -16.49 12.26
CA GLU A 95 4.16 -15.61 11.82
C GLU A 95 3.63 -14.22 11.43
N ARG A 96 2.57 -14.15 10.62
CA ARG A 96 1.93 -12.89 10.25
C ARG A 96 1.35 -12.15 11.45
N GLY A 97 0.77 -12.86 12.41
CA GLY A 97 0.28 -12.28 13.66
C GLY A 97 1.41 -11.68 14.51
N VAL A 98 2.53 -12.38 14.62
CA VAL A 98 3.72 -11.89 15.34
C VAL A 98 4.30 -10.65 14.66
N ASP A 99 4.42 -10.66 13.33
CA ASP A 99 4.92 -9.50 12.58
C ASP A 99 3.99 -8.29 12.70
N MET A 100 2.67 -8.53 12.75
CA MET A 100 1.67 -7.50 13.03
C MET A 100 1.89 -6.87 14.42
N LEU A 101 2.03 -7.70 15.45
CA LEU A 101 2.25 -7.21 16.82
C LEU A 101 3.58 -6.46 16.98
N LYS A 102 4.64 -6.92 16.29
CA LYS A 102 5.92 -6.19 16.21
C LYS A 102 5.73 -4.83 15.56
N ALA A 103 5.03 -4.74 14.42
CA ALA A 103 4.77 -3.48 13.74
C ALA A 103 3.99 -2.49 14.61
N ILE A 104 2.98 -2.97 15.36
CA ILE A 104 2.21 -2.17 16.32
C ILE A 104 3.13 -1.68 17.45
N LYS A 105 3.95 -2.56 18.02
CA LYS A 105 4.90 -2.21 19.09
C LYS A 105 5.91 -1.16 18.63
N ASP A 106 6.50 -1.33 17.45
CA ASP A 106 7.48 -0.40 16.89
C ASP A 106 6.84 0.96 16.62
N LEU A 107 5.60 0.98 16.09
CA LEU A 107 4.86 2.21 15.84
C LEU A 107 4.50 2.94 17.14
N ALA A 108 4.10 2.20 18.18
CA ALA A 108 3.82 2.74 19.50
C ALA A 108 5.08 3.30 20.17
N ALA A 109 6.22 2.64 20.04
CA ALA A 109 7.51 3.13 20.54
C ALA A 109 7.90 4.43 19.84
N GLN A 110 7.77 4.49 18.52
CA GLN A 110 8.04 5.71 17.73
C GLN A 110 7.15 6.89 18.13
N LEU A 111 5.88 6.64 18.49
CA LEU A 111 4.98 7.68 19.00
C LEU A 111 5.39 8.20 20.38
N GLN A 112 5.91 7.34 21.27
CA GLN A 112 6.36 7.73 22.61
C GLN A 112 7.60 8.63 22.57
N GLU A 113 8.51 8.41 21.62
CA GLU A 113 9.74 9.20 21.49
C GLU A 113 9.53 10.61 20.89
N LYS A 114 8.28 10.99 20.53
CA LYS A 114 7.93 12.24 19.81
C LYS A 114 8.78 12.41 18.55
N PRO A 115 8.39 11.77 17.44
CA PRO A 115 9.24 11.68 16.26
C PRO A 115 9.53 13.07 15.69
N THR A 116 10.80 13.35 15.44
CA THR A 116 11.26 14.53 14.69
C THR A 116 11.45 14.15 13.23
N MET A 117 11.40 15.12 12.31
CA MET A 117 11.58 14.89 10.86
C MET A 117 12.85 14.08 10.53
N GLU A 118 13.93 14.27 11.29
CA GLU A 118 15.18 13.51 11.13
C GLU A 118 14.97 12.02 11.42
N THR A 119 14.32 11.67 12.53
CA THR A 119 13.97 10.28 12.89
C THR A 119 13.05 9.63 11.85
N THR A 120 12.15 10.42 11.25
CA THR A 120 11.27 9.99 10.17
C THR A 120 12.06 9.65 8.89
N THR A 121 13.08 10.46 8.56
CA THR A 121 13.97 10.17 7.41
C THR A 121 14.76 8.88 7.62
N HIS A 122 15.32 8.69 8.82
CA HIS A 122 16.09 7.47 9.14
C HIS A 122 15.23 6.21 9.08
N THR A 123 14.00 6.27 9.62
CA THR A 123 13.05 5.15 9.56
C THR A 123 12.63 4.83 8.13
N ALA A 124 12.39 5.86 7.31
CA ALA A 124 12.07 5.70 5.90
C ALA A 124 13.23 5.03 5.14
N THR A 125 14.47 5.48 5.35
CA THR A 125 15.65 4.87 4.72
C THR A 125 15.85 3.44 5.16
N ASP A 126 15.76 3.14 6.46
CA ASP A 126 16.07 1.81 6.97
C ASP A 126 15.06 0.75 6.46
N ARG A 127 13.76 1.10 6.47
CA ARG A 127 12.70 0.20 6.00
C ARG A 127 12.64 0.02 4.47
N LEU A 128 13.14 1.00 3.71
CA LEU A 128 13.11 0.96 2.24
C LEU A 128 14.39 0.38 1.64
N LEU A 129 15.55 0.61 2.26
CA LEU A 129 16.84 0.16 1.73
C LEU A 129 17.15 -1.32 2.06
N THR A 130 16.46 -1.91 3.03
CA THR A 130 16.55 -3.35 3.32
C THR A 130 15.65 -4.21 2.43
N SER A 131 14.70 -3.62 1.69
CA SER A 131 13.85 -4.36 0.77
C SER A 131 14.33 -4.13 -0.67
N PRO A 132 14.78 -5.16 -1.41
CA PRO A 132 15.23 -4.97 -2.78
C PRO A 132 14.08 -4.43 -3.62
N VAL A 133 14.26 -3.23 -4.18
CA VAL A 133 13.37 -2.66 -5.19
C VAL A 133 13.66 -3.43 -6.49
N VAL A 134 12.71 -4.27 -6.85
CA VAL A 134 12.75 -5.19 -7.98
C VAL A 134 12.23 -4.42 -9.21
N CYS A 135 13.15 -3.85 -10.01
CA CYS A 135 12.84 -3.26 -11.31
C CYS A 135 13.40 -4.14 -12.43
N ALA A 136 12.60 -4.46 -13.44
CA ALA A 136 12.86 -5.61 -14.30
C ALA A 136 13.13 -5.23 -15.78
N ALA A 137 14.08 -5.92 -16.44
CA ALA A 137 14.30 -5.91 -17.90
C ALA A 137 14.32 -7.32 -18.56
N HIS A 138 13.89 -7.34 -19.83
CA HIS A 138 13.28 -8.36 -20.73
C HIS A 138 13.50 -9.90 -20.62
N LYS A 139 12.38 -10.68 -20.63
CA LYS A 139 11.82 -11.43 -21.80
C LYS A 139 10.36 -11.92 -21.57
N ALA A 140 9.51 -11.71 -22.58
CA ALA A 140 8.14 -12.21 -22.85
C ALA A 140 7.05 -12.16 -21.75
N TYR A 141 7.24 -12.70 -20.55
CA TYR A 141 6.22 -12.65 -19.45
C TYR A 141 6.82 -12.75 -18.04
N LYS A 142 8.13 -13.03 -17.95
CA LYS A 142 8.88 -13.13 -16.70
C LYS A 142 10.11 -12.27 -16.86
N ILE A 143 9.98 -11.04 -16.40
CA ILE A 143 11.06 -10.07 -16.44
C ILE A 143 11.92 -10.30 -15.21
N PHE A 144 13.21 -10.58 -15.40
CA PHE A 144 14.13 -10.76 -14.27
C PHE A 144 14.43 -9.38 -13.66
N PRO A 145 14.26 -9.23 -12.34
CA PRO A 145 14.57 -7.98 -11.69
C PRO A 145 16.06 -7.75 -11.58
N GLU A 146 16.44 -6.50 -11.75
CA GLU A 146 17.74 -5.98 -11.37
C GLU A 146 17.60 -5.31 -10.01
N VAL A 147 18.54 -5.59 -9.11
CA VAL A 147 18.59 -4.94 -7.81
C VAL A 147 19.04 -3.51 -8.03
N LEU A 148 18.20 -2.55 -7.66
CA LEU A 148 18.51 -1.14 -7.77
C LEU A 148 19.22 -0.64 -6.51
N GLU A 149 20.47 -0.21 -6.65
CA GLU A 149 21.21 0.44 -5.56
C GLU A 149 20.77 1.90 -5.37
N PHE A 150 20.74 2.36 -4.12
CA PHE A 150 20.36 3.74 -3.82
C PHE A 150 21.46 4.71 -4.23
N ASP A 151 21.21 5.44 -5.32
CA ASP A 151 21.99 6.60 -5.72
C ASP A 151 21.36 7.92 -5.21
N PRO A 152 22.06 8.70 -4.36
CA PRO A 152 21.62 10.03 -3.93
C PRO A 152 21.59 11.06 -5.07
N GLN A 153 22.30 10.86 -6.18
CA GLN A 153 22.31 11.81 -7.29
C GLN A 153 21.06 11.66 -8.18
N ASN A 154 20.48 10.46 -8.23
CA ASN A 154 19.28 10.17 -9.01
C ASN A 154 18.05 10.95 -8.50
N PRO A 155 17.40 11.78 -9.36
CA PRO A 155 16.23 12.56 -8.96
C PRO A 155 15.01 11.71 -8.60
N LEU A 156 14.86 10.51 -9.17
CA LEU A 156 13.73 9.62 -8.86
C LEU A 156 13.86 9.01 -7.45
N HIS A 157 15.08 8.62 -7.05
CA HIS A 157 15.33 8.10 -5.71
C HIS A 157 15.07 9.18 -4.65
N LYS A 158 15.53 10.41 -4.92
CA LYS A 158 15.24 11.58 -4.08
C LYS A 158 13.74 11.84 -3.97
N ALA A 159 13.03 11.90 -5.09
CA ALA A 159 11.60 12.16 -5.11
C ALA A 159 10.81 11.09 -4.33
N PHE A 160 11.17 9.82 -4.50
CA PHE A 160 10.58 8.71 -3.75
C PHE A 160 10.83 8.85 -2.24
N LEU A 161 12.07 9.12 -1.84
CA LEU A 161 12.43 9.27 -0.43
C LEU A 161 11.71 10.45 0.22
N ILE A 162 11.64 11.60 -0.46
CA ILE A 162 10.89 12.78 0.01
C ILE A 162 9.41 12.44 0.19
N ALA A 163 8.80 11.76 -0.79
CA ALA A 163 7.38 11.36 -0.70
C ALA A 163 7.15 10.43 0.50
N VAL A 164 7.99 9.42 0.68
CA VAL A 164 7.85 8.45 1.79
C VAL A 164 8.10 9.10 3.14
N THR A 165 9.12 9.95 3.28
CA THR A 165 9.33 10.72 4.51
C THR A 165 8.12 11.58 4.85
N ASN A 166 7.55 12.29 3.88
CA ASN A 166 6.36 13.11 4.10
C ASN A 166 5.15 12.27 4.52
N LEU A 167 4.98 11.07 3.95
CA LEU A 167 3.92 10.15 4.34
C LEU A 167 4.07 9.65 5.78
N TYR A 168 5.28 9.24 6.17
CA TYR A 168 5.55 8.87 7.57
C TYR A 168 5.31 10.06 8.51
N ALA A 169 5.75 11.26 8.13
CA ALA A 169 5.52 12.47 8.92
C ALA A 169 4.01 12.72 9.12
N CYS A 170 3.20 12.54 8.06
CA CYS A 170 1.74 12.62 8.15
C CYS A 170 1.12 11.56 9.08
N VAL A 171 1.61 10.32 9.08
CA VAL A 171 1.15 9.26 9.99
C VAL A 171 1.36 9.67 11.45
N PHE A 172 2.52 10.26 11.76
CA PHE A 172 2.86 10.72 13.10
C PHE A 172 2.37 12.13 13.44
N LYS A 173 1.59 12.78 12.56
CA LYS A 173 1.14 14.17 12.70
C LYS A 173 2.29 15.18 12.85
N VAL A 174 3.48 14.82 12.35
CA VAL A 174 4.61 15.72 12.20
C VAL A 174 4.43 16.39 10.85
N HIS A 175 3.86 17.59 10.81
CA HIS A 175 3.69 18.27 9.54
C HIS A 175 5.06 18.70 9.01
N PRO A 176 5.47 18.29 7.79
CA PRO A 176 6.65 18.89 7.18
C PRO A 176 6.37 20.39 7.03
N THR A 177 7.41 21.21 7.19
CA THR A 177 7.34 22.63 6.85
C THR A 177 6.85 22.71 5.40
N LYS A 178 5.64 23.26 5.22
CA LYS A 178 5.03 23.41 3.91
C LYS A 178 6.01 24.21 3.06
N TYR A 179 6.59 23.59 2.02
CA TYR A 179 7.45 24.33 1.10
C TYR A 179 6.66 25.55 0.61
N PRO A 180 7.24 26.76 0.65
CA PRO A 180 6.55 27.96 0.23
C PRO A 180 6.01 27.74 -1.18
N SER A 181 4.74 28.09 -1.37
CA SER A 181 3.89 27.81 -2.53
C SER A 181 4.37 28.39 -3.87
N GLU A 182 5.57 28.94 -3.93
CA GLU A 182 6.18 29.53 -5.13
C GLU A 182 6.34 28.49 -6.26
N GLU A 183 6.60 27.21 -5.95
CA GLU A 183 6.76 26.15 -6.97
C GLU A 183 5.42 25.55 -7.46
N ASN A 184 4.30 25.74 -6.74
CA ASN A 184 2.98 25.30 -7.18
C ASN A 184 2.35 26.19 -8.28
N LYS A 185 3.04 27.25 -8.70
CA LYS A 185 2.61 28.16 -9.78
C LYS A 185 2.74 27.55 -11.19
N LEU A 186 3.28 26.34 -11.32
CA LEU A 186 3.40 25.64 -12.61
C LEU A 186 2.05 25.24 -13.24
N HIS A 187 0.94 25.25 -12.47
CA HIS A 187 -0.40 24.95 -12.98
C HIS A 187 -1.32 26.16 -13.17
N THR A 188 -0.84 27.39 -12.92
CA THR A 188 -1.66 28.61 -13.11
C THR A 188 -1.59 29.20 -14.52
N LYS A 189 -0.82 28.56 -15.42
CA LYS A 189 -0.80 28.87 -16.85
C LYS A 189 -1.41 27.71 -17.65
N ARG A 190 -2.73 27.58 -17.58
CA ARG A 190 -3.54 26.92 -18.61
C ARG A 190 -4.75 27.78 -18.90
#